data_AF-G2E4E7-F1
#
_entry.id   AF-G2E4E7-F1
#
_cell.length_a   1.000
_cell.length_b   1.000
_cell.length_c   1.000
_cell.angle_alpha   90.00
_cell.angle_beta   90.00
_cell.angle_gamma   90.00
#
_symmetry.space_group_name_H-M   'P 1'
#
loop_
_entity.id
_entity.type
_entity.pdbx_description
1 polymer ?
#
loop_
_entity_poly.entity_id
_entity_poly.type
_entity_poly.pdbx_seq_one_letter_code
_entity_poly.pdbx_strand_id
1 'polypeptide(L)'
;MIEIKHRETGEVLETIEGSTLAGADLRDMRLNGADLSGQDLTGANLTSSDLAGAGLAGARLVDAILIGANLKDADLRSADLSRARLGSEQPSRAAMLNGADLSDAQLTGADLRCAEVRYANLKHANLSHADLRGTDFHGSDLSHMVAIKALLIRANLRETDLCHADLRDAHLNDANLVQARMHEADLTSLTPDGFAVINLANLEGADLRGSKLHNISAQDTNFSRADLTDVDLTNAILGGAILHRTNLTNTDFSGVELASVTLEFANISKARNAQVPSYKQNLR
;
A
#
# COMPACT_ATOMS: atom_id res chain seq x y z
N MET A 1 31.62 -20.26 10.87
CA MET A 1 30.45 -20.09 11.76
C MET A 1 30.17 -18.61 11.82
N ILE A 2 28.90 -18.24 11.70
CA ILE A 2 28.41 -16.88 11.84
C ILE A 2 27.71 -16.79 13.19
N GLU A 3 28.10 -15.82 14.00
CA GLU A 3 27.40 -15.49 15.24
C GLU A 3 26.36 -14.42 14.92
N ILE A 4 25.09 -14.72 15.12
CA ILE A 4 24.02 -13.71 15.09
C ILE A 4 23.92 -13.15 16.50
N LYS A 5 24.14 -11.85 16.65
CA LYS A 5 24.20 -11.18 17.96
C LYS A 5 23.01 -10.27 18.16
N HIS A 6 22.60 -10.06 19.41
CA HIS A 6 21.63 -9.03 19.74
C HIS A 6 22.25 -7.63 19.58
N ARG A 7 21.56 -6.72 18.90
CA ARG A 7 22.06 -5.39 18.50
C ARG A 7 22.43 -4.47 19.66
N GLU A 8 21.77 -4.61 20.80
CA GLU A 8 22.02 -3.78 21.98
C GLU A 8 23.00 -4.42 22.99
N THR A 9 22.84 -5.71 23.29
CA THR A 9 23.62 -6.39 24.35
C THR A 9 24.89 -7.04 23.81
N GLY A 10 24.97 -7.30 22.51
CA GLY A 10 26.06 -8.05 21.88
C GLY A 10 26.07 -9.56 22.19
N GLU A 11 25.05 -10.06 22.91
CA GLU A 11 24.90 -11.47 23.22
C GLU A 11 24.72 -12.29 21.94
N VAL A 12 25.38 -13.45 21.86
CA VAL A 12 25.17 -14.39 20.75
C VAL A 12 23.82 -15.06 20.93
N LEU A 13 22.88 -14.76 20.04
CA LEU A 13 21.55 -15.36 20.01
C LEU A 13 21.60 -16.76 19.40
N GLU A 14 22.28 -16.87 18.25
CA GLU A 14 22.43 -18.11 17.50
C GLU A 14 23.79 -18.19 16.81
N THR A 15 24.24 -19.40 16.53
CA THR A 15 25.46 -19.65 15.75
C THR A 15 25.14 -20.56 14.56
N ILE A 16 25.36 -20.03 13.36
CA ILE A 16 25.05 -20.72 12.11
C ILE A 16 26.34 -21.27 11.51
N GLU A 17 26.34 -22.57 11.21
CA GLU A 17 27.44 -23.18 10.47
C GLU A 17 27.45 -22.68 9.02
N GLY A 18 28.56 -22.07 8.61
CA GLY A 18 28.69 -21.49 7.28
C GLY A 18 29.60 -20.27 7.26
N SER A 19 29.75 -19.73 6.05
CA SER A 19 30.45 -18.48 5.74
C SER A 19 29.49 -17.36 5.32
N THR A 20 28.20 -17.65 5.12
CA THR A 20 27.14 -16.69 4.77
C THR A 20 25.79 -17.11 5.37
N LEU A 21 24.87 -16.16 5.52
CA LEU A 21 23.46 -16.41 5.85
C LEU A 21 22.57 -16.57 4.60
N ALA A 22 23.13 -16.39 3.40
CA ALA A 22 22.42 -16.63 2.15
C ALA A 22 22.00 -18.11 2.04
N GLY A 23 20.71 -18.34 1.80
CA GLY A 23 20.11 -19.67 1.76
C GLY A 23 20.07 -20.40 3.11
N ALA A 24 20.44 -19.74 4.21
CA ALA A 24 20.45 -20.38 5.53
C ALA A 24 19.03 -20.78 5.97
N ASP A 25 18.95 -21.90 6.68
CA ASP A 25 17.72 -22.32 7.36
C ASP A 25 17.67 -21.71 8.76
N LEU A 26 16.85 -20.68 8.92
CA LEU A 26 16.67 -19.88 10.13
C LEU A 26 15.23 -19.99 10.66
N ARG A 27 14.52 -21.06 10.28
CA ARG A 27 13.13 -21.28 10.68
C ARG A 27 12.98 -21.41 12.18
N ASP A 28 11.88 -20.87 12.70
CA ASP A 28 11.48 -20.97 14.10
C ASP A 28 12.54 -20.46 15.11
N MET A 29 13.57 -19.74 14.65
CA MET A 29 14.65 -19.21 15.47
C MET A 29 14.20 -18.00 16.29
N ARG A 30 14.81 -17.81 17.48
CA ARG A 30 14.61 -16.64 18.33
C ARG A 30 15.69 -15.60 18.04
N LEU A 31 15.37 -14.67 17.14
CA LEU A 31 16.26 -13.61 16.65
C LEU A 31 15.72 -12.22 17.03
N ASN A 32 14.95 -12.12 18.12
CA ASN A 32 14.43 -10.85 18.60
C ASN A 32 15.60 -9.92 18.95
N GLY A 33 15.58 -8.71 18.41
CA GLY A 33 16.67 -7.74 18.56
C GLY A 33 17.98 -8.14 17.87
N ALA A 34 18.00 -9.17 17.02
CA ALA A 34 19.21 -9.56 16.28
C ALA A 34 19.75 -8.41 15.42
N ASP A 35 21.07 -8.26 15.38
CA ASP A 35 21.77 -7.43 14.41
C ASP A 35 22.08 -8.25 13.15
N LEU A 36 21.28 -8.01 12.13
CA LEU A 36 21.38 -8.55 10.78
C LEU A 36 21.58 -7.41 9.76
N SER A 37 21.99 -6.23 10.22
CA SER A 37 22.14 -5.04 9.39
C SER A 37 23.18 -5.29 8.29
N GLY A 38 22.82 -4.99 7.04
CA GLY A 38 23.67 -5.18 5.87
C GLY A 38 24.01 -6.64 5.52
N GLN A 39 23.46 -7.62 6.23
CA GLN A 39 23.75 -9.04 5.98
C GLN A 39 23.13 -9.52 4.67
N ASP A 40 23.77 -10.52 4.07
CA ASP A 40 23.21 -11.26 2.94
C ASP A 40 22.36 -12.44 3.44
N LEU A 41 21.05 -12.27 3.36
CA LEU A 41 20.01 -13.24 3.69
C LEU A 41 19.26 -13.71 2.42
N THR A 42 19.89 -13.58 1.24
CA THR A 42 19.26 -13.96 -0.03
C THR A 42 18.81 -15.41 0.02
N GLY A 43 17.52 -15.65 -0.23
CA GLY A 43 16.92 -16.99 -0.20
C GLY A 43 16.91 -17.67 1.17
N ALA A 44 17.26 -16.96 2.25
CA ALA A 44 17.20 -17.52 3.60
C ALA A 44 15.76 -17.88 3.98
N ASN A 45 15.60 -18.95 4.74
CA ASN A 45 14.32 -19.39 5.23
C ASN A 45 14.12 -18.95 6.68
N LEU A 46 13.35 -17.89 6.87
CA LEU A 46 13.01 -17.26 8.15
C LEU A 46 11.56 -17.56 8.55
N THR A 47 10.96 -18.62 7.99
CA THR A 47 9.56 -19.00 8.30
C THR A 47 9.37 -19.12 9.81
N SER A 48 8.34 -18.45 10.34
CA SER A 48 7.98 -18.45 11.77
C SER A 48 9.08 -17.99 12.74
N SER A 49 10.17 -17.40 12.25
CA SER A 49 11.22 -16.85 13.13
C SER A 49 10.72 -15.62 13.87
N ASP A 50 11.23 -15.42 15.10
CA ASP A 50 10.98 -14.21 15.86
C ASP A 50 12.09 -13.19 15.58
N LEU A 51 11.77 -12.13 14.86
CA LEU A 51 12.67 -11.03 14.46
C LEU A 51 12.20 -9.69 15.05
N ALA A 52 11.38 -9.70 16.10
CA ALA A 52 10.86 -8.48 16.68
C ALA A 52 12.01 -7.55 17.12
N GLY A 53 11.97 -6.29 16.68
CA GLY A 53 13.01 -5.29 16.97
C GLY A 53 14.37 -5.55 16.31
N ALA A 54 14.50 -6.56 15.43
CA ALA A 54 15.75 -6.87 14.77
C ALA A 54 16.24 -5.69 13.90
N GLY A 55 17.56 -5.50 13.86
CA GLY A 55 18.23 -4.60 12.93
C GLY A 55 18.46 -5.31 11.61
N LEU A 56 17.73 -4.93 10.56
CA LEU A 56 17.81 -5.47 9.20
C LEU A 56 18.10 -4.35 8.18
N ALA A 57 18.53 -3.18 8.65
CA ALA A 57 18.79 -2.03 7.79
C ALA A 57 19.82 -2.38 6.71
N GLY A 58 19.46 -2.15 5.44
CA GLY A 58 20.29 -2.49 4.28
C GLY A 58 20.54 -4.00 4.06
N ALA A 59 19.86 -4.89 4.79
CA ALA A 59 20.01 -6.33 4.59
C ALA A 59 19.47 -6.75 3.21
N ARG A 60 20.10 -7.76 2.60
CA ARG A 60 19.65 -8.34 1.33
C ARG A 60 18.80 -9.58 1.61
N LEU A 61 17.48 -9.43 1.54
CA LEU A 61 16.44 -10.45 1.77
C LEU A 61 15.80 -10.93 0.46
N VAL A 62 16.49 -10.76 -0.66
CA VAL A 62 16.00 -11.13 -1.99
C VAL A 62 15.61 -12.61 -2.01
N ASP A 63 14.41 -12.92 -2.50
CA ASP A 63 13.85 -14.28 -2.53
C ASP A 63 13.76 -14.99 -1.15
N ALA A 64 13.93 -14.27 -0.02
CA ALA A 64 13.83 -14.85 1.32
C ALA A 64 12.39 -15.28 1.65
N ILE A 65 12.25 -16.29 2.53
CA ILE A 65 10.95 -16.79 2.98
C ILE A 65 10.72 -16.32 4.42
N LEU A 66 9.77 -15.41 4.61
CA LEU A 66 9.41 -14.76 5.87
C LEU A 66 7.97 -15.09 6.30
N ILE A 67 7.38 -16.15 5.75
CA ILE A 67 6.00 -16.56 6.06
C ILE A 67 5.87 -16.78 7.57
N GLY A 68 4.94 -16.08 8.21
CA GLY A 68 4.69 -16.18 9.65
C GLY A 68 5.79 -15.58 10.54
N ALA A 69 6.81 -14.95 9.96
CA ALA A 69 7.86 -14.29 10.74
C ALA A 69 7.29 -13.11 11.52
N ASN A 70 7.78 -12.91 12.74
CA ASN A 70 7.46 -11.76 13.57
C ASN A 70 8.51 -10.66 13.36
N LEU A 71 8.21 -9.66 12.54
CA LEU A 71 9.05 -8.50 12.23
C LEU A 71 8.54 -7.22 12.91
N LYS A 72 7.75 -7.33 13.99
CA LYS A 72 7.23 -6.16 14.71
C LYS A 72 8.36 -5.25 15.14
N ASP A 73 8.22 -3.95 14.89
CA ASP A 73 9.20 -2.92 15.23
C ASP A 73 10.62 -3.18 14.66
N ALA A 74 10.76 -4.05 13.65
CA ALA A 74 12.04 -4.31 13.01
C ALA A 74 12.50 -3.11 12.17
N ASP A 75 13.81 -2.87 12.16
CA ASP A 75 14.44 -1.83 11.33
C ASP A 75 14.81 -2.44 9.97
N LEU A 76 13.97 -2.26 8.97
CA LEU A 76 14.12 -2.75 7.59
C LEU A 76 14.49 -1.61 6.62
N ARG A 77 14.98 -0.47 7.13
CA ARG A 77 15.30 0.69 6.30
C ARG A 77 16.28 0.33 5.20
N SER A 78 15.95 0.71 3.97
CA SER A 78 16.75 0.42 2.77
C SER A 78 17.07 -1.08 2.53
N ALA A 79 16.36 -2.00 3.20
CA ALA A 79 16.54 -3.44 2.95
C ALA A 79 16.01 -3.82 1.56
N ASP A 80 16.61 -4.84 0.96
CA ASP A 80 16.15 -5.40 -0.31
C ASP A 80 15.34 -6.68 -0.06
N LEU A 81 14.02 -6.55 -0.03
CA LEU A 81 13.04 -7.63 0.05
C LEU A 81 12.46 -7.98 -1.32
N SER A 82 13.16 -7.70 -2.42
CA SER A 82 12.66 -8.01 -3.76
C SER A 82 12.31 -9.49 -3.88
N ARG A 83 11.08 -9.79 -4.31
CA ARG A 83 10.52 -11.16 -4.42
C ARG A 83 10.50 -11.96 -3.11
N ALA A 84 10.70 -11.32 -1.96
CA ALA A 84 10.56 -11.99 -0.68
C ALA A 84 9.11 -12.45 -0.47
N ARG A 85 8.95 -13.54 0.29
CA ARG A 85 7.66 -14.17 0.58
C ARG A 85 7.28 -13.92 2.03
N LEU A 86 6.50 -12.88 2.28
CA LEU A 86 5.97 -12.52 3.59
C LEU A 86 4.49 -12.95 3.74
N GLY A 87 3.77 -13.03 2.64
CA GLY A 87 2.34 -13.24 2.59
C GLY A 87 1.89 -14.71 2.63
N SER A 88 0.59 -14.87 2.83
CA SER A 88 -0.10 -16.16 2.78
C SER A 88 -1.57 -15.97 2.39
N GLU A 89 -2.20 -17.01 1.85
CA GLU A 89 -3.66 -17.04 1.66
C GLU A 89 -4.43 -17.06 2.99
N GLN A 90 -3.77 -17.44 4.08
CA GLN A 90 -4.33 -17.44 5.42
C GLN A 90 -3.70 -16.31 6.23
N PRO A 91 -4.47 -15.30 6.67
CA PRO A 91 -3.93 -14.17 7.44
C PRO A 91 -3.12 -14.59 8.67
N SER A 92 -3.52 -15.66 9.36
CA SER A 92 -2.82 -16.20 10.55
C SER A 92 -1.42 -16.75 10.27
N ARG A 93 -1.02 -16.86 9.01
CA ARG A 93 0.29 -17.36 8.56
C ARG A 93 1.10 -16.30 7.83
N ALA A 94 0.56 -15.11 7.62
CA ALA A 94 1.32 -14.02 7.02
C ALA A 94 2.29 -13.42 8.04
N ALA A 95 3.32 -12.72 7.58
CA ALA A 95 4.27 -12.04 8.43
C ALA A 95 3.61 -10.87 9.20
N MET A 96 4.14 -10.58 10.38
CA MET A 96 3.73 -9.42 11.19
C MET A 96 4.82 -8.35 11.12
N LEU A 97 4.52 -7.20 10.52
CA LEU A 97 5.40 -6.04 10.37
C LEU A 97 4.86 -4.79 11.07
N ASN A 98 3.95 -4.95 12.03
CA ASN A 98 3.36 -3.81 12.74
C ASN A 98 4.46 -2.96 13.38
N GLY A 99 4.44 -1.65 13.14
CA GLY A 99 5.45 -0.70 13.64
C GLY A 99 6.84 -0.80 13.00
N ALA A 100 7.06 -1.69 12.04
CA ALA A 100 8.35 -1.83 11.37
C ALA A 100 8.70 -0.59 10.54
N ASP A 101 10.00 -0.31 10.42
CA ASP A 101 10.51 0.76 9.55
C ASP A 101 11.06 0.18 8.25
N LEU A 102 10.27 0.26 7.17
CA LEU A 102 10.64 -0.12 5.81
C LEU A 102 10.92 1.10 4.93
N SER A 103 11.32 2.26 5.50
CA SER A 103 11.62 3.42 4.67
C SER A 103 12.68 3.10 3.63
N ASP A 104 12.47 3.53 2.39
CA ASP A 104 13.37 3.31 1.25
C ASP A 104 13.62 1.83 0.87
N ALA A 105 12.88 0.89 1.47
CA ALA A 105 13.05 -0.53 1.20
C ALA A 105 12.62 -0.90 -0.23
N GLN A 106 13.28 -1.90 -0.80
CA GLN A 106 12.91 -2.47 -2.10
C GLN A 106 12.05 -3.72 -1.88
N LEU A 107 10.78 -3.66 -2.28
CA LEU A 107 9.80 -4.76 -2.19
C LEU A 107 9.26 -5.14 -3.57
N THR A 108 10.05 -4.91 -4.63
CA THR A 108 9.59 -5.17 -6.01
C THR A 108 9.23 -6.64 -6.17
N GLY A 109 7.99 -6.91 -6.59
CA GLY A 109 7.47 -8.26 -6.77
C GLY A 109 7.36 -9.11 -5.50
N ALA A 110 7.45 -8.51 -4.31
CA ALA A 110 7.28 -9.23 -3.05
C ALA A 110 5.83 -9.70 -2.86
N ASP A 111 5.66 -10.81 -2.16
CA ASP A 111 4.36 -11.31 -1.72
C ASP A 111 4.11 -10.87 -0.28
N LEU A 112 3.17 -9.93 -0.07
CA LEU A 112 2.72 -9.47 1.26
C LEU A 112 1.23 -9.77 1.50
N ARG A 113 0.64 -10.72 0.77
CA ARG A 113 -0.78 -11.08 0.93
C ARG A 113 -1.12 -11.34 2.39
N CYS A 114 -2.17 -10.65 2.85
CA CYS A 114 -2.66 -10.74 4.23
C CYS A 114 -1.65 -10.41 5.34
N ALA A 115 -0.47 -9.85 5.03
CA ALA A 115 0.49 -9.43 6.03
C ALA A 115 -0.07 -8.30 6.90
N GLU A 116 0.32 -8.27 8.17
CA GLU A 116 -0.02 -7.19 9.10
C GLU A 116 1.06 -6.13 9.05
N VAL A 117 0.76 -4.94 8.54
CA VAL A 117 1.72 -3.85 8.30
C VAL A 117 1.16 -2.56 8.87
N ARG A 118 0.54 -2.62 10.06
CA ARG A 118 -0.13 -1.47 10.69
C ARG A 118 0.88 -0.52 11.31
N TYR A 119 0.64 0.78 11.19
CA TYR A 119 1.48 1.85 11.75
C TYR A 119 2.96 1.74 11.38
N ALA A 120 3.27 1.09 10.26
CA ALA A 120 4.62 0.92 9.76
C ALA A 120 5.03 2.15 8.94
N ASN A 121 6.33 2.37 8.81
CA ASN A 121 6.89 3.37 7.92
C ASN A 121 7.30 2.71 6.60
N LEU A 122 6.64 3.03 5.50
CA LEU A 122 6.95 2.61 4.14
C LEU A 122 7.23 3.80 3.22
N LYS A 123 7.60 4.95 3.82
CA LYS A 123 7.92 6.15 3.06
C LYS A 123 9.02 5.86 2.04
N HIS A 124 8.82 6.30 0.81
CA HIS A 124 9.72 6.06 -0.33
C HIS A 124 9.96 4.59 -0.71
N ALA A 125 9.25 3.63 -0.10
CA ALA A 125 9.43 2.22 -0.43
C ALA A 125 8.97 1.91 -1.87
N ASN A 126 9.62 0.96 -2.50
CA ASN A 126 9.27 0.49 -3.84
C ASN A 126 8.56 -0.86 -3.78
N LEU A 127 7.25 -0.83 -3.91
CA LEU A 127 6.31 -1.96 -3.91
C LEU A 127 5.84 -2.30 -5.34
N SER A 128 6.56 -1.88 -6.38
CA SER A 128 6.16 -2.14 -7.77
C SER A 128 5.98 -3.64 -8.01
N HIS A 129 4.90 -4.02 -8.68
CA HIS A 129 4.54 -5.42 -8.95
C HIS A 129 4.31 -6.31 -7.70
N ALA A 130 4.29 -5.75 -6.49
CA ALA A 130 4.04 -6.53 -5.28
C ALA A 130 2.60 -7.03 -5.21
N ASP A 131 2.42 -8.18 -4.57
CA ASP A 131 1.11 -8.73 -4.25
C ASP A 131 0.73 -8.34 -2.82
N LEU A 132 -0.14 -7.34 -2.70
CA LEU A 132 -0.57 -6.70 -1.46
C LEU A 132 -2.05 -7.01 -1.15
N ARG A 133 -2.59 -8.10 -1.71
CA ARG A 133 -4.01 -8.42 -1.58
C ARG A 133 -4.35 -8.74 -0.13
N GLY A 134 -5.34 -8.04 0.41
CA GLY A 134 -5.75 -8.21 1.80
C GLY A 134 -4.72 -7.79 2.85
N THR A 135 -3.63 -7.13 2.46
CA THR A 135 -2.62 -6.61 3.41
C THR A 135 -3.25 -5.50 4.27
N ASP A 136 -2.89 -5.47 5.55
CA ASP A 136 -3.40 -4.48 6.48
C ASP A 136 -2.36 -3.39 6.76
N PHE A 137 -2.52 -2.24 6.10
CA PHE A 137 -1.67 -1.06 6.22
C PHE A 137 -2.25 0.01 7.16
N HIS A 138 -3.27 -0.30 7.97
CA HIS A 138 -3.96 0.73 8.75
C HIS A 138 -2.99 1.66 9.52
N GLY A 139 -3.15 2.96 9.31
CA GLY A 139 -2.36 4.00 9.98
C GLY A 139 -0.89 4.11 9.55
N SER A 140 -0.47 3.41 8.50
CA SER A 140 0.91 3.42 8.02
C SER A 140 1.25 4.64 7.16
N ASP A 141 2.52 5.04 7.19
CA ASP A 141 3.07 6.07 6.31
C ASP A 141 3.55 5.41 5.00
N LEU A 142 2.81 5.62 3.92
CA LEU A 142 3.12 5.18 2.56
C LEU A 142 3.42 6.42 1.67
N SER A 143 3.77 7.57 2.26
CA SER A 143 4.01 8.78 1.49
C SER A 143 5.17 8.58 0.52
N HIS A 144 5.03 9.11 -0.70
CA HIS A 144 6.01 8.98 -1.78
C HIS A 144 6.36 7.54 -2.18
N MET A 145 5.60 6.52 -1.77
CA MET A 145 5.87 5.15 -2.19
C MET A 145 5.67 4.98 -3.71
N VAL A 146 6.31 3.98 -4.28
CA VAL A 146 6.08 3.56 -5.67
C VAL A 146 5.47 2.17 -5.67
N ALA A 147 4.22 2.04 -6.08
CA ALA A 147 3.47 0.79 -6.12
C ALA A 147 2.87 0.55 -7.52
N ILE A 148 3.65 0.86 -8.56
CA ILE A 148 3.26 0.68 -9.96
C ILE A 148 2.90 -0.79 -10.19
N LYS A 149 1.73 -1.04 -10.77
CA LYS A 149 1.22 -2.40 -11.07
C LYS A 149 1.14 -3.32 -9.84
N ALA A 150 1.07 -2.77 -8.63
CA ALA A 150 0.84 -3.56 -7.42
C ALA A 150 -0.62 -4.02 -7.32
N LEU A 151 -0.84 -5.15 -6.64
CA LEU A 151 -2.17 -5.69 -6.39
C LEU A 151 -2.62 -5.36 -4.96
N LEU A 152 -3.46 -4.34 -4.79
CA LEU A 152 -3.99 -3.87 -3.51
C LEU A 152 -5.46 -4.28 -3.28
N ILE A 153 -5.93 -5.32 -3.98
CA ILE A 153 -7.32 -5.77 -3.92
C ILE A 153 -7.66 -6.18 -2.48
N ARG A 154 -8.72 -5.60 -1.92
CA ARG A 154 -9.15 -5.78 -0.51
C ARG A 154 -8.11 -5.38 0.53
N ALA A 155 -7.09 -4.61 0.18
CA ALA A 155 -6.14 -4.07 1.17
C ALA A 155 -6.85 -3.11 2.13
N ASN A 156 -6.46 -3.13 3.40
CA ASN A 156 -6.91 -2.16 4.38
C ASN A 156 -5.92 -1.00 4.44
N LEU A 157 -6.29 0.13 3.83
CA LEU A 157 -5.53 1.38 3.73
C LEU A 157 -6.22 2.50 4.54
N ARG A 158 -6.97 2.14 5.59
CA ARG A 158 -7.63 3.13 6.44
C ARG A 158 -6.61 4.03 7.11
N GLU A 159 -6.86 5.34 7.06
CA GLU A 159 -6.07 6.34 7.79
C GLU A 159 -4.57 6.31 7.43
N THR A 160 -4.22 5.79 6.25
CA THR A 160 -2.84 5.82 5.76
C THR A 160 -2.46 7.19 5.21
N ASP A 161 -1.16 7.47 5.21
CA ASP A 161 -0.58 8.54 4.41
C ASP A 161 -0.10 7.99 3.07
N LEU A 162 -0.76 8.34 1.97
CA LEU A 162 -0.44 8.01 0.57
C LEU A 162 -0.08 9.27 -0.22
N CYS A 163 0.31 10.35 0.45
CA CYS A 163 0.58 11.62 -0.22
C CYS A 163 1.75 11.46 -1.20
N HIS A 164 1.58 11.95 -2.42
CA HIS A 164 2.52 11.80 -3.53
C HIS A 164 2.87 10.34 -3.91
N ALA A 165 2.07 9.36 -3.52
CA ALA A 165 2.29 7.97 -3.90
C ALA A 165 2.07 7.77 -5.41
N ASP A 166 2.93 6.96 -6.03
CA ASP A 166 2.78 6.52 -7.42
C ASP A 166 2.09 5.16 -7.46
N LEU A 167 0.81 5.17 -7.81
CA LEU A 167 -0.10 4.02 -7.87
C LEU A 167 -0.47 3.68 -9.31
N ARG A 168 0.34 4.08 -10.29
CA ARG A 168 -0.02 3.90 -11.70
C ARG A 168 -0.19 2.42 -12.06
N ASP A 169 -1.27 2.11 -12.77
CA ASP A 169 -1.72 0.74 -13.07
C ASP A 169 -1.89 -0.18 -11.83
N ALA A 170 -1.95 0.33 -10.60
CA ALA A 170 -2.24 -0.48 -9.43
C ALA A 170 -3.72 -0.89 -9.39
N HIS A 171 -4.01 -2.05 -8.79
CA HIS A 171 -5.38 -2.57 -8.67
C HIS A 171 -5.89 -2.40 -7.24
N LEU A 172 -6.82 -1.46 -7.01
CA LEU A 172 -7.36 -1.19 -5.67
C LEU A 172 -8.84 -1.61 -5.52
N ASN A 173 -9.28 -2.60 -6.31
CA ASN A 173 -10.67 -3.07 -6.21
C ASN A 173 -11.00 -3.52 -4.78
N ASP A 174 -12.14 -3.07 -4.27
CA ASP A 174 -12.63 -3.42 -2.93
C ASP A 174 -11.65 -3.03 -1.79
N ALA A 175 -10.70 -2.12 -2.06
CA ALA A 175 -9.77 -1.62 -1.05
C ALA A 175 -10.47 -0.63 -0.11
N ASN A 176 -10.06 -0.62 1.16
CA ASN A 176 -10.61 0.27 2.18
C ASN A 176 -9.67 1.43 2.44
N LEU A 177 -9.99 2.61 1.90
CA LEU A 177 -9.21 3.85 1.95
C LEU A 177 -9.90 4.93 2.80
N VAL A 178 -10.75 4.53 3.75
CA VAL A 178 -11.48 5.47 4.61
C VAL A 178 -10.49 6.36 5.37
N GLN A 179 -10.69 7.67 5.27
CA GLN A 179 -9.81 8.70 5.87
C GLN A 179 -8.34 8.63 5.42
N ALA A 180 -8.03 7.95 4.31
CA ALA A 180 -6.68 7.97 3.76
C ALA A 180 -6.32 9.37 3.25
N ARG A 181 -5.07 9.78 3.43
CA ARG A 181 -4.53 11.01 2.83
C ARG A 181 -3.85 10.66 1.53
N MET A 182 -4.34 11.17 0.41
CA MET A 182 -3.89 10.83 -0.94
C MET A 182 -3.63 12.09 -1.77
N HIS A 183 -3.24 13.19 -1.14
CA HIS A 183 -2.99 14.42 -1.88
C HIS A 183 -1.87 14.21 -2.90
N GLU A 184 -2.09 14.68 -4.12
CA GLU A 184 -1.16 14.54 -5.25
C GLU A 184 -0.72 13.09 -5.56
N ALA A 185 -1.49 12.08 -5.15
CA ALA A 185 -1.26 10.71 -5.57
C ALA A 185 -1.58 10.52 -7.06
N ASP A 186 -0.86 9.61 -7.73
CA ASP A 186 -1.06 9.31 -9.15
C ASP A 186 -1.67 7.92 -9.32
N LEU A 187 -2.96 7.85 -9.67
CA LEU A 187 -3.70 6.60 -9.91
C LEU A 187 -4.02 6.41 -11.40
N THR A 188 -3.20 6.95 -12.29
CA THR A 188 -3.45 6.88 -13.74
C THR A 188 -2.93 5.58 -14.35
N SER A 189 -3.22 5.35 -15.63
CA SER A 189 -2.55 4.28 -16.36
C SER A 189 -1.20 4.74 -16.92
N LEU A 190 -0.22 3.84 -16.98
CA LEU A 190 1.01 4.09 -17.74
C LEU A 190 0.79 4.08 -19.26
N THR A 191 -0.35 3.55 -19.70
CA THR A 191 -0.74 3.55 -21.11
C THR A 191 -1.72 4.71 -21.37
N PRO A 192 -1.54 5.51 -22.45
CA PRO A 192 -2.35 6.71 -22.68
C PRO A 192 -3.87 6.47 -22.69
N ASP A 193 -4.30 5.33 -23.23
CA ASP A 193 -5.71 4.94 -23.34
C ASP A 193 -6.10 3.88 -22.29
N GLY A 194 -5.21 3.57 -21.35
CA GLY A 194 -5.45 2.59 -20.31
C GLY A 194 -6.31 3.12 -19.19
N PHE A 195 -6.89 2.18 -18.44
CA PHE A 195 -7.66 2.45 -17.25
C PHE A 195 -6.97 1.84 -16.04
N ALA A 196 -6.80 2.64 -15.00
CA ALA A 196 -6.60 2.12 -13.66
C ALA A 196 -7.96 1.83 -13.02
N VAL A 197 -8.01 0.91 -12.05
CA VAL A 197 -9.28 0.35 -11.54
C VAL A 197 -9.30 0.38 -10.02
N ILE A 198 -10.33 1.03 -9.48
CA ILE A 198 -10.62 1.17 -8.05
C ILE A 198 -12.07 0.78 -7.73
N ASN A 199 -12.68 -0.08 -8.53
CA ASN A 199 -14.09 -0.45 -8.38
C ASN A 199 -14.38 -0.98 -6.98
N LEU A 200 -15.55 -0.65 -6.42
CA LEU A 200 -15.98 -1.03 -5.07
C LEU A 200 -15.08 -0.50 -3.94
N ALA A 201 -14.08 0.34 -4.22
CA ALA A 201 -13.23 0.88 -3.17
C ALA A 201 -14.02 1.82 -2.25
N ASN A 202 -13.63 1.87 -0.99
CA ASN A 202 -14.22 2.76 0.00
C ASN A 202 -13.27 3.92 0.32
N LEU A 203 -13.55 5.09 -0.24
CA LEU A 203 -12.80 6.34 -0.05
C LEU A 203 -13.54 7.32 0.87
N GLU A 204 -14.37 6.82 1.79
CA GLU A 204 -15.16 7.71 2.66
C GLU A 204 -14.24 8.65 3.46
N GLY A 205 -14.44 9.95 3.26
CA GLY A 205 -13.68 11.02 3.90
C GLY A 205 -12.18 11.01 3.58
N ALA A 206 -11.75 10.35 2.51
CA ALA A 206 -10.38 10.43 2.03
C ALA A 206 -10.06 11.83 1.48
N ASP A 207 -8.81 12.25 1.63
CA ASP A 207 -8.29 13.50 1.06
C ASP A 207 -7.59 13.18 -0.27
N LEU A 208 -8.23 13.46 -1.39
CA LEU A 208 -7.71 13.20 -2.73
C LEU A 208 -7.19 14.49 -3.40
N ARG A 209 -6.97 15.59 -2.68
CA ARG A 209 -6.70 16.89 -3.31
C ARG A 209 -5.53 16.84 -4.30
N GLY A 210 -5.77 17.33 -5.52
CA GLY A 210 -4.76 17.35 -6.60
C GLY A 210 -4.29 15.98 -7.10
N SER A 211 -4.91 14.89 -6.66
CA SER A 211 -4.59 13.55 -7.18
C SER A 211 -5.04 13.40 -8.64
N LYS A 212 -4.37 12.50 -9.37
CA LYS A 212 -4.67 12.23 -10.77
C LYS A 212 -5.49 10.95 -10.91
N LEU A 213 -6.69 11.08 -11.47
CA LEU A 213 -7.63 9.99 -11.68
C LEU A 213 -8.25 10.03 -13.10
N HIS A 214 -7.56 10.62 -14.08
CA HIS A 214 -8.05 10.58 -15.46
C HIS A 214 -8.05 9.14 -15.98
N ASN A 215 -9.06 8.80 -16.78
CA ASN A 215 -9.32 7.44 -17.27
C ASN A 215 -9.41 6.40 -16.13
N ILE A 216 -9.91 6.76 -14.94
CA ILE A 216 -10.13 5.77 -13.87
C ILE A 216 -11.46 5.03 -14.04
N SER A 217 -11.49 3.73 -13.80
CA SER A 217 -12.74 3.01 -13.49
C SER A 217 -12.94 2.99 -11.98
N ALA A 218 -13.93 3.73 -11.50
CA ALA A 218 -14.33 3.83 -10.10
C ALA A 218 -15.82 3.49 -9.95
N GLN A 219 -16.23 2.36 -10.53
CA GLN A 219 -17.61 1.88 -10.44
C GLN A 219 -17.93 1.46 -9.00
N ASP A 220 -19.13 1.79 -8.54
CA ASP A 220 -19.63 1.50 -7.20
C ASP A 220 -18.68 1.95 -6.06
N THR A 221 -17.83 2.94 -6.36
CA THR A 221 -16.83 3.45 -5.41
C THR A 221 -17.49 4.46 -4.47
N ASN A 222 -17.18 4.36 -3.18
CA ASN A 222 -17.72 5.27 -2.17
C ASN A 222 -16.77 6.46 -1.95
N PHE A 223 -17.06 7.61 -2.54
CA PHE A 223 -16.37 8.88 -2.30
C PHE A 223 -17.07 9.74 -1.23
N SER A 224 -17.99 9.18 -0.44
CA SER A 224 -18.77 9.98 0.51
C SER A 224 -17.86 10.82 1.42
N ARG A 225 -18.13 12.12 1.54
CA ARG A 225 -17.35 13.08 2.35
C ARG A 225 -15.89 13.25 1.94
N ALA A 226 -15.46 12.66 0.83
CA ALA A 226 -14.10 12.83 0.34
C ALA A 226 -13.85 14.27 -0.15
N ASP A 227 -12.57 14.67 -0.16
CA ASP A 227 -12.13 15.92 -0.76
C ASP A 227 -11.45 15.64 -2.10
N LEU A 228 -12.13 15.94 -3.20
CA LEU A 228 -11.61 15.86 -4.57
C LEU A 228 -11.26 17.25 -5.14
N THR A 229 -10.92 18.22 -4.29
CA THR A 229 -10.52 19.53 -4.78
C THR A 229 -9.33 19.40 -5.74
N ASP A 230 -9.41 20.07 -6.89
CA ASP A 230 -8.37 20.05 -7.94
C ASP A 230 -8.07 18.66 -8.55
N VAL A 231 -8.95 17.67 -8.37
CA VAL A 231 -8.77 16.33 -8.97
C VAL A 231 -9.13 16.32 -10.45
N ASP A 232 -8.33 15.62 -11.24
CA ASP A 232 -8.63 15.30 -12.64
C ASP A 232 -9.40 13.97 -12.73
N LEU A 233 -10.69 14.02 -13.07
CA LEU A 233 -11.54 12.85 -13.35
C LEU A 233 -11.88 12.74 -14.85
N THR A 234 -11.06 13.34 -15.74
CA THR A 234 -11.34 13.31 -17.17
C THR A 234 -11.51 11.86 -17.66
N ASN A 235 -12.62 11.58 -18.35
CA ASN A 235 -13.04 10.26 -18.85
C ASN A 235 -13.16 9.16 -17.76
N ALA A 236 -13.34 9.53 -16.49
CA ALA A 236 -13.58 8.57 -15.44
C ALA A 236 -14.92 7.83 -15.64
N ILE A 237 -14.93 6.53 -15.37
CA ILE A 237 -16.13 5.69 -15.34
C ILE A 237 -16.60 5.58 -13.89
N LEU A 238 -17.66 6.31 -13.55
CA LEU A 238 -18.18 6.43 -12.18
C LEU A 238 -19.52 5.69 -11.97
N GLY A 239 -19.83 4.69 -12.79
CA GLY A 239 -21.12 3.99 -12.73
C GLY A 239 -21.44 3.49 -11.32
N GLY A 240 -22.56 3.94 -10.72
CA GLY A 240 -22.96 3.56 -9.36
C GLY A 240 -22.14 4.20 -8.22
N ALA A 241 -21.15 5.04 -8.54
CA ALA A 241 -20.33 5.70 -7.53
C ALA A 241 -21.17 6.64 -6.64
N ILE A 242 -20.75 6.75 -5.37
CA ILE A 242 -21.42 7.53 -4.35
C ILE A 242 -20.55 8.75 -4.01
N LEU A 243 -21.01 9.95 -4.32
CA LEU A 243 -20.36 11.21 -3.97
C LEU A 243 -21.14 12.00 -2.92
N HIS A 244 -21.82 11.34 -1.98
CA HIS A 244 -22.58 12.03 -0.94
C HIS A 244 -21.70 12.97 -0.09
N ARG A 245 -22.04 14.26 0.01
CA ARG A 245 -21.26 15.30 0.75
C ARG A 245 -19.81 15.46 0.29
N THR A 246 -19.51 15.16 -0.95
CA THR A 246 -18.15 15.23 -1.50
C THR A 246 -17.79 16.66 -1.88
N ASN A 247 -16.56 17.07 -1.61
CA ASN A 247 -16.03 18.35 -2.09
C ASN A 247 -15.42 18.16 -3.49
N LEU A 248 -16.05 18.77 -4.49
CA LEU A 248 -15.75 18.70 -5.92
C LEU A 248 -15.23 20.05 -6.47
N THR A 249 -14.66 20.89 -5.60
CA THR A 249 -14.19 22.22 -6.01
C THR A 249 -13.08 22.08 -7.07
N ASN A 250 -13.28 22.69 -8.24
CA ASN A 250 -12.33 22.64 -9.36
C ASN A 250 -12.03 21.22 -9.92
N THR A 251 -12.75 20.18 -9.48
CA THR A 251 -12.63 18.83 -10.04
C THR A 251 -13.05 18.82 -11.52
N ASP A 252 -12.28 18.20 -12.40
CA ASP A 252 -12.60 18.12 -13.84
C ASP A 252 -13.43 16.87 -14.17
N PHE A 253 -14.65 17.07 -14.63
CA PHE A 253 -15.58 15.99 -15.04
C PHE A 253 -15.70 15.85 -16.56
N SER A 254 -14.75 16.35 -17.33
CA SER A 254 -14.75 16.20 -18.80
C SER A 254 -14.91 14.74 -19.21
N GLY A 255 -15.92 14.42 -20.03
CA GLY A 255 -16.15 13.04 -20.49
C GLY A 255 -16.74 12.08 -19.47
N VAL A 256 -17.17 12.55 -18.29
CA VAL A 256 -17.77 11.70 -17.25
C VAL A 256 -19.30 11.62 -17.38
N GLU A 257 -19.85 10.40 -17.44
CA GLU A 257 -21.31 10.18 -17.40
C GLU A 257 -21.83 10.16 -15.96
N LEU A 258 -22.75 11.08 -15.64
CA LEU A 258 -23.28 11.25 -14.28
C LEU A 258 -24.66 10.62 -14.06
N ALA A 259 -25.22 9.88 -15.02
CA ALA A 259 -26.59 9.36 -14.96
C ALA A 259 -26.84 8.44 -13.75
N SER A 260 -25.90 7.53 -13.46
CA SER A 260 -25.98 6.55 -12.36
C SER A 260 -25.25 6.98 -11.08
N VAL A 261 -24.68 8.18 -11.05
CA VAL A 261 -23.84 8.67 -9.94
C VAL A 261 -24.69 9.33 -8.85
N THR A 262 -24.49 8.95 -7.58
CA THR A 262 -25.20 9.61 -6.46
C THR A 262 -24.45 10.88 -6.04
N LEU A 263 -25.13 12.03 -6.04
CA LEU A 263 -24.51 13.36 -5.85
C LEU A 263 -25.12 14.15 -4.67
N GLU A 264 -25.88 13.52 -3.78
CA GLU A 264 -26.56 14.23 -2.69
C GLU A 264 -25.61 15.04 -1.81
N PHE A 265 -25.88 16.34 -1.67
CA PHE A 265 -25.06 17.30 -0.92
C PHE A 265 -23.61 17.45 -1.41
N ALA A 266 -23.26 16.90 -2.58
CA ALA A 266 -22.01 17.22 -3.25
C ALA A 266 -22.09 18.65 -3.82
N ASN A 267 -21.00 19.41 -3.74
CA ASN A 267 -20.96 20.77 -4.29
C ASN A 267 -20.64 20.77 -5.80
N ILE A 268 -21.34 19.95 -6.59
CA ILE A 268 -21.11 19.74 -8.04
C ILE A 268 -21.12 21.05 -8.86
N SER A 269 -21.78 22.10 -8.38
CA SER A 269 -21.76 23.45 -8.97
C SER A 269 -20.37 24.11 -8.98
N LYS A 270 -19.43 23.62 -8.15
CA LYS A 270 -18.04 24.06 -8.12
C LYS A 270 -17.10 23.20 -8.99
N ALA A 271 -17.61 22.13 -9.60
CA ALA A 271 -16.84 21.29 -10.51
C ALA A 271 -16.75 21.93 -11.89
N ARG A 272 -15.73 21.54 -12.66
CA ARG A 272 -15.53 21.97 -14.06
C ARG A 272 -16.07 20.93 -15.02
N ASN A 273 -16.59 21.38 -16.16
CA ASN A 273 -16.97 20.55 -17.30
C ASN A 273 -18.02 19.45 -17.02
N ALA A 274 -18.72 19.51 -15.88
CA ALA A 274 -19.72 18.53 -15.50
C ALA A 274 -21.00 18.66 -16.33
N GLN A 275 -21.34 17.60 -17.08
CA GLN A 275 -22.61 17.50 -17.81
C GLN A 275 -23.68 16.85 -16.92
N VAL A 276 -24.33 17.65 -16.08
CA VAL A 276 -25.35 17.17 -15.14
C VAL A 276 -26.69 16.90 -15.88
N PRO A 277 -27.25 15.68 -15.82
CA PRO A 277 -28.55 15.38 -16.42
C PRO A 277 -29.67 16.29 -15.90
N SER A 278 -30.63 16.65 -16.77
CA SER A 278 -31.70 17.60 -16.44
C SER A 278 -32.53 17.20 -15.21
N TYR A 279 -32.78 15.90 -15.04
CA TYR A 279 -33.52 15.37 -13.90
C TYR A 279 -32.74 15.39 -12.57
N LYS A 280 -31.43 15.69 -12.58
CA LYS A 280 -30.59 15.87 -11.38
C LYS A 280 -30.36 17.34 -11.00
N GLN A 281 -30.96 18.29 -11.72
CA GLN A 281 -30.68 19.72 -11.53
C GLN A 281 -31.05 20.26 -10.13
N ASN A 282 -31.99 19.61 -9.42
CA ASN A 282 -32.40 19.98 -8.06
C ASN A 282 -31.41 19.51 -6.97
N LEU A 283 -30.34 18.81 -7.33
CA LEU A 283 -29.24 18.40 -6.45
C LEU A 283 -28.09 19.44 -6.44
N ARG A 284 -28.28 20.61 -7.06
CA ARG A 284 -27.30 21.70 -7.14
C ARG A 284 -27.21 22.52 -5.85
#